data_AF-A0A077Z9Y7-F1
#
_entry.id   AF-A0A077Z9Y7-F1
#
_cell.length_a   1.000
_cell.length_b   1.000
_cell.length_c   1.000
_cell.angle_alpha   90.00
_cell.angle_beta   90.00
_cell.angle_gamma   90.00
#
_symmetry.space_group_name_H-M   'P 1'
#
loop_
_entity.id
_entity.type
_entity.pdbx_description
1 polymer ?
#
loop_
_entity_poly.entity_id
_entity_poly.type
_entity_poly.pdbx_seq_one_letter_code
_entity_poly.pdbx_strand_id
1 'polypeptide(L)'
;MTGCQKLGIHPCLRIWRVRDDMSVRRRTELRRLRTRARKRLDTTRLLEALVYKRLRAMVPGVPKKSPVTKMQLLQHVLDYIYDLQEQLREPVQPEATPVTVEGEDTQFSADVLRPLCR
;
A
#
# COMPACT_ATOMS: atom_id res chain seq x y z
N MET A 1 60.23 10.45 37.05
CA MET A 1 60.65 9.75 35.81
C MET A 1 59.39 9.41 35.01
N THR A 2 58.96 10.35 34.16
CA THR A 2 57.84 10.19 33.24
C THR A 2 58.28 9.31 32.07
N GLY A 3 57.61 8.19 31.87
CA GLY A 3 57.97 7.25 30.81
C GLY A 3 56.85 6.27 30.49
N CYS A 4 55.60 6.73 30.38
CA CYS A 4 54.52 5.92 29.82
C CYS A 4 54.72 5.81 28.31
N GLN A 5 55.44 4.78 27.89
CA GLN A 5 55.65 4.45 26.49
C GLN A 5 54.33 3.98 25.87
N LYS A 6 53.96 4.64 24.77
CA LYS A 6 52.76 4.37 23.97
C LYS A 6 52.77 2.92 23.50
N LEU A 7 51.89 2.09 24.05
CA LEU A 7 51.61 0.76 23.51
C LEU A 7 51.08 0.94 22.07
N GLY A 8 51.94 0.63 21.10
CA GLY A 8 51.61 0.67 19.69
C GLY A 8 50.40 -0.21 19.42
N ILE A 9 49.33 0.39 18.89
CA ILE A 9 48.13 -0.32 18.47
C ILE A 9 48.55 -1.31 17.38
N HIS A 10 48.58 -2.60 17.72
CA HIS A 10 49.04 -3.67 16.84
C HIS A 10 48.27 -3.65 15.50
N PRO A 11 48.92 -3.76 14.33
CA PRO A 11 48.27 -3.69 13.02
C PRO A 11 47.10 -4.67 12.86
N CYS A 12 47.22 -5.88 13.40
CA CYS A 12 46.13 -6.87 13.36
C CYS A 12 44.88 -6.36 14.08
N LEU A 13 45.00 -5.70 15.24
CA LEU A 13 43.84 -5.20 15.99
C LEU A 13 43.05 -4.14 15.19
N ARG A 14 43.74 -3.33 14.37
CA ARG A 14 43.06 -2.40 13.44
C ARG A 14 42.26 -3.17 12.39
N ILE A 15 42.84 -4.20 11.76
CA ILE A 15 42.19 -4.98 10.71
C ILE A 15 40.94 -5.70 11.27
N TRP A 16 41.05 -6.33 12.43
CA TRP A 16 39.91 -6.97 13.11
C TRP A 16 38.82 -5.96 13.44
N ARG A 17 39.18 -4.80 14.02
CA ARG A 17 38.21 -3.73 14.32
C ARG A 17 37.47 -3.26 13.07
N VAL A 18 38.15 -3.12 11.94
CA VAL A 18 37.52 -2.75 10.66
C VAL A 18 36.60 -3.87 10.16
N ARG A 19 37.03 -5.14 10.24
CA ARG A 19 36.20 -6.28 9.82
C ARG A 19 34.95 -6.45 10.69
N ASP A 20 35.09 -6.28 12.00
CA ASP A 20 33.99 -6.31 12.95
C ASP A 20 33.05 -5.11 12.75
N ASP A 21 33.58 -3.91 12.51
CA ASP A 21 32.75 -2.74 12.20
C ASP A 21 31.98 -2.92 10.89
N MET A 22 32.62 -3.46 9.85
CA MET A 22 31.93 -3.83 8.61
C MET A 22 30.87 -4.93 8.83
N SER A 23 31.15 -5.91 9.70
CA SER A 23 30.18 -6.94 10.09
C SER A 23 28.98 -6.36 10.83
N VAL A 24 29.22 -5.44 11.78
CA VAL A 24 28.18 -4.73 12.54
C VAL A 24 27.36 -3.82 11.63
N ARG A 25 28.02 -3.05 10.75
CA ARG A 25 27.38 -2.17 9.76
C ARG A 25 26.49 -2.99 8.82
N ARG A 26 26.99 -4.09 8.26
CA ARG A 26 26.22 -5.00 7.39
C ARG A 26 25.03 -5.61 8.14
N ARG A 27 25.20 -6.05 9.39
CA ARG A 27 24.11 -6.61 10.21
C ARG A 27 23.04 -5.56 10.50
N THR A 28 23.45 -4.33 10.77
CA THR A 28 22.56 -3.18 11.01
C THR A 28 21.79 -2.80 9.75
N GLU A 29 22.46 -2.79 8.61
CA GLU A 29 21.85 -2.52 7.30
C GLU A 29 20.82 -3.60 6.93
N LEU A 30 21.15 -4.87 7.10
CA LEU A 30 20.20 -5.97 6.89
C LEU A 30 18.98 -5.87 7.81
N ARG A 31 19.16 -5.45 9.07
CA ARG A 31 18.03 -5.16 9.97
C ARG A 31 17.15 -4.01 9.45
N ARG A 32 17.76 -2.93 8.93
CA ARG A 32 17.03 -1.82 8.31
C ARG A 32 16.27 -2.26 7.06
N LEU A 33 16.88 -3.07 6.20
CA LEU A 33 16.22 -3.60 5.00
C LEU A 33 15.06 -4.53 5.34
N ARG A 34 15.25 -5.45 6.30
CA ARG A 34 14.18 -6.34 6.78
C ARG A 34 13.01 -5.57 7.39
N THR A 35 13.28 -4.56 8.20
CA THR A 35 12.22 -3.73 8.79
C THR A 35 11.48 -2.92 7.73
N ARG A 36 12.17 -2.38 6.71
CA ARG A 36 11.53 -1.73 5.57
C ARG A 36 10.67 -2.69 4.74
N ALA A 37 11.18 -3.88 4.44
CA ALA A 37 10.43 -4.90 3.71
C ALA A 37 9.18 -5.35 4.47
N ARG A 38 9.28 -5.54 5.79
CA ARG A 38 8.12 -5.84 6.64
C ARG A 38 7.08 -4.71 6.62
N LYS A 39 7.52 -3.46 6.78
CA LYS A 39 6.62 -2.29 6.69
C LYS A 39 5.89 -2.25 5.35
N ARG A 40 6.59 -2.53 4.24
CA ARG A 40 5.97 -2.60 2.90
C ARG A 40 4.89 -3.68 2.83
N LEU A 41 5.17 -4.88 3.34
CA LEU A 41 4.19 -5.97 3.39
C LEU A 41 2.98 -5.63 4.28
N ASP A 42 3.22 -4.96 5.41
CA ASP A 42 2.14 -4.55 6.30
C ASP A 42 1.26 -3.46 5.65
N THR A 43 1.87 -2.52 4.92
CA THR A 43 1.13 -1.52 4.14
C THR A 43 0.32 -2.12 2.99
N THR A 44 0.87 -3.12 2.28
CA THR A 44 0.13 -3.77 1.18
C THR A 44 -1.07 -4.56 1.72
N ARG A 45 -0.89 -5.27 2.84
CA ARG A 45 -1.98 -5.98 3.53
C ARG A 45 -3.06 -5.02 4.03
N LEU A 46 -2.66 -3.88 4.59
CA LEU A 46 -3.61 -2.87 5.05
C LEU A 46 -4.40 -2.26 3.89
N LEU A 47 -3.71 -1.88 2.81
CA LEU A 47 -4.35 -1.34 1.61
C LEU A 47 -5.33 -2.34 1.01
N GLU A 48 -4.91 -3.60 0.88
CA GLU A 48 -5.77 -4.68 0.40
C GLU A 48 -7.05 -4.82 1.23
N ALA A 49 -6.93 -4.81 2.57
CA ALA A 49 -8.09 -4.87 3.46
C ALA A 49 -9.03 -3.67 3.30
N LEU A 50 -8.49 -2.46 3.11
CA LEU A 50 -9.29 -1.25 2.88
C LEU A 50 -10.04 -1.29 1.55
N VAL A 51 -9.39 -1.74 0.48
CA VAL A 51 -10.01 -1.90 -0.85
C VAL A 51 -11.17 -2.88 -0.77
N TYR A 52 -10.95 -4.08 -0.19
CA TYR A 52 -12.03 -5.05 -0.05
C TYR A 52 -13.16 -4.57 0.86
N LYS A 53 -12.85 -3.82 1.92
CA LYS A 53 -13.87 -3.18 2.77
C LYS A 53 -14.70 -2.17 1.97
N ARG A 54 -14.07 -1.37 1.11
CA ARG A 54 -14.76 -0.39 0.27
C ARG A 54 -15.61 -1.06 -0.80
N LEU A 55 -15.09 -2.08 -1.48
CA LEU A 55 -15.85 -2.86 -2.47
C LEU A 55 -17.10 -3.48 -1.84
N ARG A 56 -16.99 -4.15 -0.68
CA ARG A 56 -18.14 -4.70 0.05
C ARG A 56 -19.21 -3.68 0.43
N ALA A 57 -18.84 -2.41 0.57
CA ALA A 57 -19.77 -1.34 0.92
C ALA A 57 -20.51 -0.78 -0.30
N MET A 58 -19.86 -0.79 -1.47
CA MET A 58 -20.40 -0.20 -2.71
C MET A 58 -21.18 -1.19 -3.56
N VAL A 59 -20.84 -2.48 -3.52
CA VAL A 59 -21.46 -3.50 -4.37
C VAL A 59 -22.70 -4.09 -3.68
N PRO A 60 -23.89 -4.03 -4.30
CA PRO A 60 -25.10 -4.67 -3.80
C PRO A 60 -24.98 -6.21 -3.73
N GLY A 61 -25.81 -6.85 -2.91
CA GLY A 61 -25.87 -8.32 -2.80
C GLY A 61 -24.70 -8.99 -2.05
N VAL A 62 -23.56 -8.30 -1.88
CA VAL A 62 -22.42 -8.82 -1.15
C VAL A 62 -22.71 -8.88 0.36
N PRO A 63 -22.58 -10.06 1.01
CA PRO A 63 -22.73 -10.18 2.45
C PRO A 63 -21.73 -9.30 3.22
N LYS A 64 -22.25 -8.33 3.97
CA LYS A 64 -21.41 -7.37 4.72
C LYS A 64 -20.77 -8.00 5.97
N LYS A 65 -21.43 -8.98 6.58
CA LYS A 65 -21.03 -9.59 7.87
C LYS A 65 -20.50 -11.01 7.75
N SER A 66 -20.70 -11.70 6.62
CA SER A 66 -20.20 -13.06 6.45
C SER A 66 -18.81 -13.07 5.76
N PRO A 67 -18.02 -14.14 5.97
CA PRO A 67 -16.82 -14.36 5.17
C PRO A 67 -17.23 -14.57 3.71
N VAL A 68 -16.50 -13.89 2.82
CA VAL A 68 -16.64 -13.99 1.36
C VAL A 68 -15.21 -14.06 0.83
N THR A 69 -14.93 -15.03 -0.03
CA THR A 69 -13.59 -15.18 -0.62
C THR A 69 -13.29 -14.01 -1.56
N LYS A 70 -12.00 -13.76 -1.82
CA LYS A 70 -11.59 -12.71 -2.77
C LYS A 70 -12.22 -12.93 -4.15
N MET A 71 -12.24 -14.19 -4.61
CA MET A 71 -12.83 -14.56 -5.90
C MET A 71 -14.32 -14.24 -5.96
N GLN A 72 -15.11 -14.66 -4.95
CA GLN A 72 -16.55 -14.39 -4.91
C GLN A 72 -16.86 -12.89 -4.90
N LEU A 73 -16.10 -12.11 -4.14
CA LEU A 73 -16.26 -10.65 -4.13
C LEU A 73 -15.94 -10.05 -5.50
N LEU A 74 -14.88 -10.51 -6.16
CA LEU A 74 -14.55 -10.04 -7.51
C LEU A 74 -15.65 -10.39 -8.51
N GLN A 75 -16.24 -11.59 -8.44
CA GLN A 75 -17.38 -11.96 -9.29
C GLN A 75 -18.57 -11.01 -9.09
N HIS A 76 -18.98 -10.75 -7.85
CA HIS A 76 -20.06 -9.79 -7.59
C HIS A 76 -19.76 -8.37 -8.08
N VAL A 77 -18.51 -7.91 -7.98
CA VAL A 77 -18.09 -6.60 -8.51
C VAL A 77 -18.24 -6.57 -10.03
N LEU A 78 -17.85 -7.65 -10.72
CA LEU A 78 -17.98 -7.77 -12.16
C LEU A 78 -19.44 -7.76 -12.59
N ASP A 79 -20.29 -8.56 -11.93
CA ASP A 79 -21.73 -8.62 -12.22
C ASP A 79 -22.38 -7.24 -12.05
N TYR A 80 -22.10 -6.55 -10.94
CA TYR A 80 -22.65 -5.21 -10.70
C TYR A 80 -22.20 -4.18 -11.72
N ILE A 81 -20.94 -4.23 -12.16
CA ILE A 81 -20.45 -3.34 -13.23
C ILE A 81 -21.17 -3.65 -14.54
N TYR A 82 -21.40 -4.94 -14.85
CA TYR A 82 -22.07 -5.36 -16.07
C TYR A 82 -23.53 -4.90 -16.10
N ASP A 83 -24.27 -5.13 -15.01
CA ASP A 83 -25.67 -4.72 -14.87
C ASP A 83 -25.82 -3.20 -15.02
N LEU A 84 -24.93 -2.43 -14.39
CA LEU A 84 -24.92 -0.97 -14.53
C LEU A 84 -24.62 -0.53 -15.97
N GLN A 85 -23.68 -1.20 -16.64
CA GLN A 85 -23.36 -0.89 -18.04
C GLN A 85 -24.54 -1.19 -18.97
N GLU A 86 -25.32 -2.24 -18.70
CA GLU A 86 -26.53 -2.55 -19.46
C GLU A 86 -27.62 -1.50 -19.22
N GLN A 87 -27.90 -1.17 -17.96
CA GLN A 87 -28.87 -0.12 -17.58
C GLN A 87 -28.55 1.25 -18.18
N LEU A 88 -27.26 1.61 -18.29
CA LEU A 88 -26.83 2.88 -18.86
C LEU A 88 -26.80 2.88 -20.40
N ARG A 89 -26.83 1.70 -21.05
CA ARG A 89 -26.87 1.58 -22.53
C ARG A 89 -28.26 1.74 -23.09
N GLU A 90 -29.29 1.40 -22.33
CA GLU A 90 -30.67 1.67 -22.73
C GLU A 90 -30.81 3.19 -22.96
N PRO A 91 -31.12 3.66 -24.19
CA PRO A 91 -31.35 5.07 -24.40
C PRO A 91 -32.54 5.44 -23.53
N VAL A 92 -32.28 6.21 -22.47
CA VAL A 92 -33.32 6.84 -21.66
C VAL A 92 -34.23 7.54 -22.65
N GLN A 93 -35.40 6.95 -22.92
CA GLN A 93 -36.39 7.59 -23.78
C GLN A 93 -36.65 8.95 -23.15
N PRO A 94 -36.44 10.05 -23.90
CA PRO A 94 -36.60 11.39 -23.37
C PRO A 94 -38.10 11.66 -23.21
N GLU A 95 -38.67 11.21 -22.10
CA GLU A 95 -39.88 11.81 -21.57
C GLU A 95 -39.49 13.24 -21.14
N ALA A 96 -39.80 14.14 -22.05
CA ALA A 96 -39.47 15.55 -22.08
C ALA A 96 -39.62 16.26 -20.73
N THR A 97 -38.50 16.51 -20.05
CA THR A 97 -38.31 17.75 -19.26
C THR A 97 -36.84 18.18 -19.31
N PRO A 98 -36.52 19.34 -19.90
CA PRO A 98 -35.16 19.87 -19.93
C PRO A 98 -34.82 20.43 -18.55
N VAL A 99 -34.17 19.64 -17.71
CA VAL A 99 -33.43 20.14 -16.55
C VAL A 99 -31.96 20.25 -16.94
N THR A 100 -31.56 21.48 -17.19
CA THR A 100 -30.19 21.96 -17.31
C THR A 100 -29.46 21.60 -16.01
N VAL A 101 -28.68 20.52 -16.00
CA VAL A 101 -27.77 20.23 -14.89
C VAL A 101 -26.36 20.48 -15.41
N GLU A 102 -25.89 21.66 -15.06
CA GLU A 102 -24.53 22.15 -15.25
C GLU A 102 -23.53 21.10 -14.74
N GLY A 103 -22.47 20.90 -15.52
CA GLY A 103 -21.41 19.96 -15.21
C GLY A 103 -20.71 20.33 -13.90
N GLU A 104 -21.06 19.63 -12.83
CA GLU A 104 -20.19 19.58 -11.66
C GLU A 104 -19.14 18.51 -11.91
N ASP A 105 -18.01 18.99 -12.45
CA ASP A 105 -16.73 18.30 -12.46
C ASP A 105 -16.46 17.75 -11.06
N THR A 106 -16.84 16.49 -10.85
CA THR A 106 -16.56 15.79 -9.61
C THR A 106 -15.06 15.53 -9.60
N GLN A 107 -14.35 16.49 -9.04
CA GLN A 107 -12.91 16.51 -8.89
C GLN A 107 -12.49 15.28 -8.11
N PHE A 108 -12.06 14.25 -8.84
CA PHE A 108 -11.61 12.99 -8.28
C PHE A 108 -10.41 13.28 -7.37
N SER A 109 -10.61 13.22 -6.05
CA SER A 109 -9.59 13.55 -5.04
C SER A 109 -8.36 12.67 -5.27
N ALA A 110 -7.31 13.26 -5.83
CA ALA A 110 -6.01 12.62 -6.05
C ALA A 110 -5.32 12.17 -4.74
N ASP A 111 -5.94 12.43 -3.58
CA ASP A 111 -5.39 12.12 -2.26
C ASP A 111 -5.32 10.63 -1.95
N VAL A 112 -6.01 9.76 -2.70
CA VAL A 112 -5.94 8.30 -2.48
C VAL A 112 -4.60 7.71 -2.95
N LEU A 113 -3.88 8.41 -3.83
CA LEU A 113 -2.68 7.90 -4.48
C LEU A 113 -1.39 8.64 -4.09
N ARG A 114 -1.37 9.45 -3.02
CA ARG A 114 -0.10 9.99 -2.52
C ARG A 114 0.80 8.83 -2.11
N PRO A 115 1.89 8.56 -2.86
CA PRO A 115 2.81 7.51 -2.49
C PRO A 115 3.46 7.93 -1.17
N LEU A 116 3.49 7.00 -0.22
CA LEU A 116 4.26 7.10 1.01
C LEU A 116 5.76 7.14 0.67
N CYS A 117 6.21 8.25 0.11
CA CYS A 117 7.60 8.56 -0.20
C CYS A 117 8.05 9.69 0.73
N ARG A 118 8.53 9.30 1.91
CA ARG A 118 9.57 9.98 2.68
C ARG A 118 10.53 8.90 3.17
#